data_AF-A0A8J7QZF7-F1
#
_entry.id   AF-A0A8J7QZF7-F1
#
_cell.length_a   1.000
_cell.length_b   1.000
_cell.length_c   1.000
_cell.angle_alpha   90.00
_cell.angle_beta   90.00
_cell.angle_gamma   90.00
#
_symmetry.space_group_name_H-M   'P 1'
#
loop_
_entity.id
_entity.type
_entity.pdbx_description
1 polymer ?
#
loop_
_entity_poly.entity_id
_entity_poly.type
_entity_poly.pdbx_seq_one_letter_code
_entity_poly.pdbx_strand_id
1 'polypeptide(L)'
;MGASSFPVLSFLLCILVFANYQVASGLPASSFTMKGGDWYDNWGINRNYYGGPDGYLPNLAAETLGDNKELAYSIGERFKVEYPVETDRAVAIMKYVQRWTEYGYDGENVFRDGVPQEEWAWNADEMAHAFDEATGAKAVGDCEDIAFLCGTIYVAAGFDVAIVDATDHVAVLIWLPEFPNANVYWDLPNDGRDAGWIWVEATGSSNPLGWTPPDYRSGGWTAYPIGDLAFAPEPSQPTSDEMDTVMMVVAIIFLIILANLRRAR
;
A
#
# COMPACT_ATOMS: atom_id res chain seq x y z
N MET A 1 -17.50 -57.50 9.69
CA MET A 1 -17.49 -56.37 10.65
C MET A 1 -16.58 -55.30 10.06
N GLY A 2 -17.15 -54.36 9.31
CA GLY A 2 -16.41 -53.25 8.71
C GLY A 2 -16.22 -52.18 9.76
N ALA A 3 -15.00 -52.03 10.27
CA ALA A 3 -14.65 -50.95 11.18
C ALA A 3 -14.63 -49.65 10.37
N SER A 4 -15.47 -48.70 10.80
CA SER A 4 -15.64 -47.37 10.26
C SER A 4 -14.32 -46.59 10.32
N SER A 5 -13.68 -46.40 9.16
CA SER A 5 -12.51 -45.53 8.97
C SER A 5 -12.85 -44.03 8.91
N PHE A 6 -14.13 -43.67 9.09
CA PHE A 6 -14.64 -42.30 9.03
C PHE A 6 -14.12 -41.32 10.12
N PRO A 7 -13.96 -41.69 11.41
CA PRO A 7 -13.56 -40.73 12.43
C PRO A 7 -12.06 -40.39 12.39
N VAL A 8 -11.21 -41.29 11.89
CA VAL A 8 -9.76 -41.07 11.76
C VAL A 8 -9.46 -40.08 10.62
N LEU A 9 -10.22 -40.16 9.53
CA LEU A 9 -10.06 -39.24 8.39
C LEU A 9 -10.52 -37.82 8.74
N SER A 10 -11.62 -37.66 9.49
CA SER A 10 -12.04 -36.33 10.00
C SER A 10 -11.06 -35.72 10.99
N PHE A 11 -10.45 -36.53 11.87
CA PHE A 11 -9.47 -36.02 12.84
C PHE A 11 -8.15 -35.57 12.16
N LEU A 12 -7.68 -36.30 11.14
CA LEU A 12 -6.53 -35.90 10.32
C LEU A 12 -6.80 -34.65 9.47
N LEU A 13 -8.03 -34.48 8.95
CA LEU A 13 -8.41 -33.28 8.21
C LEU A 13 -8.41 -32.03 9.11
N CYS A 14 -8.87 -32.15 10.36
CA CYS A 14 -8.80 -31.05 11.33
C CYS A 14 -7.36 -30.69 11.71
N ILE A 15 -6.45 -31.67 11.85
CA ILE A 15 -5.03 -31.41 12.18
C ILE A 15 -4.29 -30.71 11.03
N LEU A 16 -4.64 -31.00 9.76
CA LEU A 16 -4.05 -30.34 8.59
C LEU A 16 -4.52 -28.88 8.41
N VAL A 17 -5.72 -28.54 8.90
CA VAL A 17 -6.23 -27.15 8.88
C VAL A 17 -5.52 -26.26 9.90
N PHE A 18 -5.08 -26.81 11.04
CA PHE A 18 -4.32 -26.04 12.05
C PHE A 18 -2.82 -25.93 11.76
N ALA A 19 -2.27 -26.78 10.88
CA ALA A 19 -0.82 -26.81 10.61
C ALA A 19 -0.31 -25.69 9.67
N ASN A 20 -1.19 -24.85 9.13
CA ASN A 20 -0.83 -23.78 8.19
C ASN A 20 -1.22 -22.37 8.68
N TYR A 21 -1.40 -22.17 9.99
CA TYR A 21 -1.38 -20.79 10.49
C TYR A 21 0.06 -20.29 10.41
N GLN A 22 0.35 -19.44 9.43
CA GLN A 22 1.53 -18.60 9.49
C GLN A 22 1.31 -17.68 10.70
N VAL A 23 2.07 -17.92 11.76
CA VAL A 23 2.03 -17.03 12.92
C VAL A 23 2.86 -15.82 12.53
N ALA A 24 2.16 -14.73 12.17
CA ALA A 24 2.75 -13.42 12.02
C ALA A 24 3.03 -12.85 13.43
N SER A 25 4.23 -12.31 13.65
CA SER A 25 4.56 -11.57 14.88
C SER A 25 5.31 -10.29 14.53
N GLY A 26 4.69 -9.16 14.80
CA GLY A 26 5.27 -7.82 14.76
C GLY A 26 5.09 -7.15 16.11
N LEU A 27 5.82 -6.07 16.35
CA LEU A 27 5.64 -5.24 17.53
C LEU A 27 5.18 -3.86 17.05
N PRO A 28 4.05 -3.32 17.55
CA PRO A 28 3.68 -1.94 17.27
C PRO A 28 4.76 -0.99 17.82
N ALA A 29 4.68 0.28 17.42
CA ALA A 29 5.48 1.33 18.04
C ALA A 29 5.36 1.24 19.57
N SER A 30 6.50 1.04 20.24
CA SER A 30 6.53 0.75 21.68
C SER A 30 6.77 1.99 22.54
N SER A 31 7.20 3.09 21.91
CA SER A 31 7.42 4.37 22.57
C SER A 31 7.44 5.51 21.55
N PHE A 32 7.08 6.70 22.02
CA PHE A 32 7.13 7.93 21.23
C PHE A 32 7.97 8.98 21.94
N THR A 33 8.77 9.72 21.19
CA THR A 33 9.68 10.75 21.67
C THR A 33 9.44 12.06 20.92
N MET A 34 9.19 13.13 21.68
CA MET A 34 9.08 14.48 21.13
C MET A 34 10.47 15.02 20.73
N LYS A 35 10.64 15.43 19.48
CA LYS A 35 11.88 16.06 18.95
C LYS A 35 11.50 17.19 18.00
N GLY A 36 12.02 18.38 18.25
CA GLY A 36 11.84 19.51 17.31
C GLY A 36 10.41 20.01 17.13
N GLY A 37 9.45 19.56 17.95
CA GLY A 37 8.03 19.90 17.81
C GLY A 37 7.17 18.72 17.34
N ASP A 38 7.79 17.64 16.86
CA ASP A 38 7.11 16.48 16.32
C ASP A 38 7.37 15.22 17.16
N TRP A 39 6.45 14.27 17.08
CA TRP A 39 6.54 12.97 17.71
C TRP A 39 7.14 11.94 16.76
N TYR A 40 8.15 11.25 17.26
CA TYR A 40 8.79 10.14 16.57
C TYR A 40 8.56 8.85 17.34
N ASP A 41 8.25 7.75 16.66
CA ASP A 41 8.26 6.43 17.27
C ASP A 41 9.70 5.89 17.50
N ASN A 42 9.79 4.64 17.94
CA ASN A 42 11.06 3.96 18.16
C ASN A 42 11.78 3.50 16.88
N TRP A 43 11.13 3.64 15.71
CA TRP A 43 11.72 3.40 14.39
C TRP A 43 12.30 4.68 13.80
N GLY A 44 11.96 5.82 14.41
CA GLY A 44 12.39 7.14 13.96
C GLY A 44 11.47 7.73 12.91
N ILE A 45 10.25 7.20 12.76
CA ILE A 45 9.24 7.76 11.86
C ILE A 45 8.50 8.88 12.59
N ASN A 46 8.35 10.01 11.92
CA ASN A 46 7.57 11.15 12.35
C ASN A 46 6.08 10.83 12.19
N ARG A 47 5.33 10.81 13.30
CA ARG A 47 3.89 10.55 13.30
C ARG A 47 3.09 11.76 12.84
N ASN A 48 3.63 12.96 12.94
CA ASN A 48 2.93 14.23 12.65
C ASN A 48 3.21 14.79 11.26
N TYR A 49 4.04 14.14 10.45
CA TYR A 49 4.42 14.69 9.15
C TYR A 49 4.59 13.61 8.10
N TYR A 50 3.88 13.76 6.99
CA TYR A 50 3.85 12.77 5.91
C TYR A 50 5.17 12.65 5.14
N GLY A 51 5.86 13.77 4.92
CA GLY A 51 6.93 13.87 3.93
C GLY A 51 8.35 13.75 4.47
N GLY A 52 9.31 13.62 3.54
CA GLY A 52 10.73 13.61 3.85
C GLY A 52 11.26 12.26 4.33
N PRO A 53 12.57 12.16 4.67
CA PRO A 53 13.23 10.89 4.98
C PRO A 53 12.61 10.14 6.16
N ASP A 54 12.10 10.90 7.14
CA ASP A 54 11.52 10.37 8.37
C ASP A 54 9.99 10.48 8.38
N GLY A 55 9.35 10.97 7.30
CA GLY A 55 7.90 11.12 7.25
C GLY A 55 7.17 9.77 7.21
N TYR A 56 5.90 9.75 7.60
CA TYR A 56 5.16 8.49 7.64
C TYR A 56 4.86 7.91 6.25
N LEU A 57 4.84 8.71 5.17
CA LEU A 57 4.64 8.20 3.80
C LEU A 57 5.97 7.92 3.09
N PRO A 58 6.16 6.70 2.54
CA PRO A 58 5.42 5.46 2.79
C PRO A 58 5.97 4.66 3.99
N ASN A 59 6.95 5.22 4.71
CA ASN A 59 7.80 4.51 5.66
C ASN A 59 7.01 3.72 6.71
N LEU A 60 5.85 4.23 7.14
CA LEU A 60 5.06 3.60 8.19
C LEU A 60 4.52 2.22 7.80
N ALA A 61 4.27 1.98 6.51
CA ALA A 61 3.83 0.67 6.03
C ALA A 61 4.84 -0.44 6.39
N ALA A 62 6.14 -0.12 6.44
CA ALA A 62 7.21 -1.09 6.73
C ALA A 62 7.14 -1.66 8.16
N GLU A 63 6.50 -0.94 9.09
CA GLU A 63 6.33 -1.41 10.48
C GLU A 63 5.41 -2.64 10.59
N THR A 64 4.62 -2.94 9.56
CA THR A 64 3.58 -4.00 9.59
C THR A 64 3.78 -5.05 8.48
N LEU A 65 4.92 -4.98 7.81
CA LEU A 65 5.29 -5.82 6.66
C LEU A 65 6.63 -6.54 6.92
N GLY A 66 7.02 -7.42 6.00
CA GLY A 66 8.32 -8.12 6.07
C GLY A 66 8.45 -9.01 7.31
N ASP A 67 9.45 -8.73 8.15
CA ASP A 67 9.67 -9.45 9.40
C ASP A 67 8.76 -8.98 10.55
N ASN A 68 7.99 -7.90 10.33
CA ASN A 68 7.15 -7.26 11.34
C ASN A 68 5.65 -7.51 11.13
N LYS A 69 5.31 -8.49 10.30
CA LYS A 69 3.91 -8.86 10.04
C LYS A 69 3.21 -9.22 11.35
N GLU A 70 2.02 -8.69 11.59
CA GLU A 70 1.23 -9.04 12.78
C GLU A 70 -0.27 -9.16 12.47
N LEU A 71 -1.14 -8.48 13.22
CA LEU A 71 -2.58 -8.69 13.20
C LEU A 71 -3.18 -8.24 11.86
N ALA A 72 -2.84 -7.06 11.35
CA ALA A 72 -3.32 -6.58 10.05
C ALA A 72 -2.91 -7.52 8.92
N TYR A 73 -1.67 -8.02 8.95
CA TYR A 73 -1.20 -8.99 7.96
C TYR A 73 -1.96 -10.31 8.07
N SER A 74 -2.16 -10.84 9.28
CA SER A 74 -2.89 -12.10 9.51
C SER A 74 -4.34 -12.03 9.01
N ILE A 75 -4.97 -10.86 9.08
CA ILE A 75 -6.32 -10.62 8.52
C ILE A 75 -6.29 -10.83 7.01
N GLY A 76 -5.30 -10.28 6.30
CA GLY A 76 -5.16 -10.47 4.85
C GLY A 76 -4.87 -11.92 4.46
N GLU A 77 -4.04 -12.63 5.22
CA GLU A 77 -3.80 -14.07 5.00
C GLU A 77 -5.09 -14.88 5.15
N ARG A 78 -5.93 -14.56 6.15
CA ARG A 78 -7.26 -15.17 6.30
C ARG A 78 -8.13 -14.91 5.07
N PHE A 79 -8.19 -13.67 4.57
CA PHE A 79 -8.93 -13.34 3.35
C PHE A 79 -8.42 -14.10 2.12
N LYS A 80 -7.10 -14.32 2.01
CA LYS A 80 -6.50 -15.12 0.94
C LYS A 80 -7.01 -16.55 0.91
N VAL A 81 -7.23 -17.14 2.08
CA VAL A 81 -7.73 -18.52 2.23
C VAL A 81 -9.25 -18.58 2.03
N GLU A 82 -10.00 -17.65 2.62
CA GLU A 82 -11.47 -17.65 2.61
C GLU A 82 -12.05 -17.27 1.23
N TYR A 83 -11.36 -16.42 0.48
CA TYR A 83 -11.79 -15.90 -0.82
C TYR A 83 -10.77 -16.28 -1.91
N PRO A 84 -10.88 -17.46 -2.52
CA PRO A 84 -9.92 -17.92 -3.52
C PRO A 84 -10.05 -17.19 -4.87
N VAL A 85 -11.20 -16.58 -5.15
CA VAL A 85 -11.42 -15.74 -6.33
C VAL A 85 -10.91 -14.34 -6.01
N GLU A 86 -9.92 -13.87 -6.77
CA GLU A 86 -9.17 -12.64 -6.47
C GLU A 86 -10.04 -11.38 -6.44
N THR A 87 -10.96 -11.24 -7.40
CA THR A 87 -11.91 -10.11 -7.42
C THR A 87 -12.87 -10.12 -6.22
N ASP A 88 -13.34 -11.31 -5.81
CA ASP A 88 -14.24 -11.43 -4.66
C ASP A 88 -13.49 -11.14 -3.36
N ARG A 89 -12.23 -11.59 -3.27
CA ARG A 89 -11.32 -11.30 -2.16
C ARG A 89 -11.10 -9.80 -1.99
N ALA A 90 -10.82 -9.09 -3.08
CA ALA A 90 -10.63 -7.65 -3.02
C ALA A 90 -11.88 -6.93 -2.49
N VAL A 91 -13.05 -7.28 -3.04
CA VAL A 91 -14.33 -6.71 -2.58
C VAL A 91 -14.60 -7.04 -1.10
N ALA A 92 -14.27 -8.24 -0.65
CA ALA A 92 -14.46 -8.66 0.73
C ALA A 92 -13.56 -7.88 1.70
N ILE A 93 -12.29 -7.66 1.34
CA ILE A 93 -11.34 -6.84 2.10
C ILE A 93 -11.83 -5.40 2.21
N MET A 94 -12.22 -4.78 1.09
CA MET A 94 -12.74 -3.40 1.08
C MET A 94 -13.91 -3.24 2.07
N LYS A 95 -14.87 -4.16 2.02
CA LYS A 95 -16.04 -4.15 2.92
C LYS A 95 -15.67 -4.41 4.37
N TYR A 96 -14.63 -5.20 4.62
CA TYR A 96 -14.13 -5.47 5.96
C TYR A 96 -13.52 -4.21 6.58
N VAL A 97 -12.64 -3.53 5.84
CA VAL A 97 -12.03 -2.27 6.31
C VAL A 97 -13.13 -1.23 6.56
N GLN A 98 -14.01 -0.97 5.59
CA GLN A 98 -15.14 -0.04 5.75
C GLN A 98 -16.07 -0.36 6.93
N ARG A 99 -16.18 -1.64 7.32
CA ARG A 99 -17.00 -2.06 8.46
C ARG A 99 -16.33 -1.72 9.78
N TRP A 100 -15.03 -1.94 9.87
CA TRP A 100 -14.27 -1.90 11.11
C TRP A 100 -13.51 -0.60 11.35
N THR A 101 -13.57 0.33 10.40
CA THR A 101 -13.08 1.69 10.58
C THR A 101 -14.21 2.72 10.57
N GLU A 102 -13.92 3.88 11.15
CA GLU A 102 -14.72 5.09 11.10
C GLU A 102 -13.80 6.28 10.85
N TYR A 103 -14.15 7.12 9.87
CA TYR A 103 -13.34 8.29 9.54
C TYR A 103 -13.44 9.33 10.66
N GLY A 104 -12.29 9.76 11.19
CA GLY A 104 -12.23 10.82 12.19
C GLY A 104 -10.90 11.54 12.14
N TYR A 105 -10.94 12.88 12.17
CA TYR A 105 -9.74 13.73 12.11
C TYR A 105 -8.89 13.56 13.37
N ASP A 106 -7.57 13.58 13.22
CA ASP A 106 -6.64 13.43 14.34
C ASP A 106 -6.80 14.50 15.41
N GLY A 107 -7.01 15.75 15.01
CA GLY A 107 -7.17 16.87 15.95
C GLY A 107 -8.31 16.67 16.96
N GLU A 108 -9.26 15.80 16.64
CA GLU A 108 -10.40 15.47 17.49
C GLU A 108 -10.25 14.15 18.25
N ASN A 109 -9.43 13.22 17.73
CA ASN A 109 -9.40 11.83 18.18
C ASN A 109 -8.05 11.40 18.79
N VAL A 110 -6.97 12.10 18.48
CA VAL A 110 -5.62 11.74 18.92
C VAL A 110 -5.09 12.77 19.92
N PHE A 111 -4.73 12.28 21.11
CA PHE A 111 -4.17 13.10 22.17
C PHE A 111 -2.84 12.51 22.66
N ARG A 112 -1.79 13.33 22.67
CA ARG A 112 -0.50 13.00 23.25
C ARG A 112 -0.23 13.94 24.42
N ASP A 113 0.02 13.37 25.59
CA ASP A 113 0.21 14.13 26.84
C ASP A 113 -0.91 15.16 27.12
N GLY A 114 -2.15 14.81 26.74
CA GLY A 114 -3.33 15.67 26.89
C GLY A 114 -3.47 16.79 25.85
N VAL A 115 -2.63 16.81 24.81
CA VAL A 115 -2.66 17.78 23.72
C VAL A 115 -3.18 17.12 22.44
N PRO A 116 -4.21 17.69 21.79
CA PRO A 116 -4.69 17.18 20.50
C PRO A 116 -3.58 17.25 19.45
N GLN A 117 -3.52 16.26 18.58
CA GLN A 117 -2.56 16.22 17.47
C GLN A 117 -3.29 16.62 16.20
N GLU A 118 -2.89 17.72 15.54
CA GLU A 118 -3.50 18.15 14.27
C GLU A 118 -3.34 17.11 13.16
N GLU A 119 -2.32 16.28 13.28
CA GLU A 119 -1.89 15.26 12.32
C GLU A 119 -1.23 14.12 13.10
N TRP A 120 -1.62 12.87 12.83
CA TRP A 120 -1.09 11.68 13.46
C TRP A 120 -1.41 10.42 12.65
N ALA A 121 -0.40 9.84 12.00
CA ALA A 121 -0.57 8.53 11.40
C ALA A 121 -0.54 7.41 12.46
N TRP A 122 -1.39 6.40 12.32
CA TRP A 122 -1.37 5.08 12.95
C TRP A 122 -0.89 4.03 11.95
N ASN A 123 -0.08 3.07 12.40
CA ASN A 123 0.29 1.96 11.54
C ASN A 123 -0.86 0.94 11.40
N ALA A 124 -0.74 0.00 10.46
CA ALA A 124 -1.80 -0.95 10.18
C ALA A 124 -2.17 -1.83 11.39
N ASP A 125 -1.21 -2.23 12.21
CA ASP A 125 -1.44 -3.11 13.36
C ASP A 125 -2.05 -2.34 14.53
N GLU A 126 -1.62 -1.10 14.77
CA GLU A 126 -2.27 -0.18 15.72
C GLU A 126 -3.76 0.00 15.38
N MET A 127 -4.08 0.22 14.11
CA MET A 127 -5.46 0.26 13.62
C MET A 127 -6.19 -1.08 13.80
N ALA A 128 -5.51 -2.20 13.54
CA ALA A 128 -6.11 -3.53 13.67
C ALA A 128 -6.44 -3.90 15.12
N HIS A 129 -5.60 -3.48 16.08
CA HIS A 129 -5.86 -3.69 17.52
C HIS A 129 -6.91 -2.74 18.09
N ALA A 130 -7.19 -1.62 17.41
CA ALA A 130 -8.16 -0.64 17.87
C ALA A 130 -9.62 -1.05 17.62
N PHE A 131 -9.90 -1.93 16.66
CA PHE A 131 -11.24 -2.49 16.46
C PHE A 131 -11.39 -3.87 17.11
N ASP A 132 -12.63 -4.23 17.44
CA ASP A 132 -12.94 -5.51 18.08
C ASP A 132 -14.25 -6.08 17.52
N GLU A 133 -14.14 -7.22 16.85
CA GLU A 133 -15.27 -7.89 16.21
C GLU A 133 -16.31 -8.44 17.21
N ALA A 134 -15.91 -8.75 18.44
CA ALA A 134 -16.78 -9.30 19.47
C ALA A 134 -17.62 -8.21 20.15
N THR A 135 -17.04 -7.03 20.36
CA THR A 135 -17.74 -5.89 20.98
C THR A 135 -18.38 -4.96 19.97
N GLY A 136 -17.97 -5.02 18.70
CA GLY A 136 -18.41 -4.09 17.66
C GLY A 136 -17.67 -2.76 17.67
N ALA A 137 -16.58 -2.64 18.44
CA ALA A 137 -15.75 -1.45 18.46
C ALA A 137 -15.05 -1.27 17.11
N LYS A 138 -14.97 -0.03 16.64
CA LYS A 138 -14.31 0.35 15.39
C LYS A 138 -13.05 1.16 15.69
N ALA A 139 -12.06 1.04 14.81
CA ALA A 139 -10.90 1.90 14.82
C ALA A 139 -11.30 3.26 14.22
N VAL A 140 -10.89 4.34 14.87
CA VAL A 140 -11.06 5.70 14.36
C VAL A 140 -9.72 6.15 13.81
N GLY A 141 -9.72 6.65 12.59
CA GLY A 141 -8.55 7.22 11.92
C GLY A 141 -9.00 7.91 10.64
N ASP A 142 -8.13 8.69 10.03
CA ASP A 142 -8.43 9.38 8.78
C ASP A 142 -7.77 8.69 7.57
N CYS A 143 -7.27 9.44 6.60
CA CYS A 143 -7.00 8.91 5.27
C CYS A 143 -5.80 7.95 5.25
N GLU A 144 -4.69 8.34 5.86
CA GLU A 144 -3.46 7.55 5.89
C GLU A 144 -3.59 6.34 6.80
N ASP A 145 -4.25 6.46 7.94
CA ASP A 145 -4.48 5.35 8.88
C ASP A 145 -5.21 4.19 8.21
N ILE A 146 -6.32 4.55 7.55
CA ILE A 146 -7.17 3.61 6.85
C ILE A 146 -6.41 3.08 5.63
N ALA A 147 -5.61 3.90 4.93
CA ALA A 147 -4.80 3.46 3.81
C ALA A 147 -3.70 2.47 4.23
N PHE A 148 -3.01 2.68 5.35
CA PHE A 148 -2.01 1.75 5.86
C PHE A 148 -2.64 0.42 6.28
N LEU A 149 -3.74 0.45 7.05
CA LEU A 149 -4.50 -0.75 7.40
C LEU A 149 -4.93 -1.51 6.15
N CYS A 150 -5.55 -0.81 5.21
CA CYS A 150 -6.08 -1.40 3.99
C CYS A 150 -4.95 -1.99 3.14
N GLY A 151 -3.87 -1.23 2.94
CA GLY A 151 -2.71 -1.63 2.16
C GLY A 151 -2.06 -2.90 2.69
N THR A 152 -1.81 -2.98 4.00
CA THR A 152 -1.21 -4.18 4.63
C THR A 152 -2.11 -5.42 4.47
N ILE A 153 -3.42 -5.28 4.65
CA ILE A 153 -4.36 -6.40 4.43
C ILE A 153 -4.33 -6.87 2.97
N TYR A 154 -4.29 -5.96 2.00
CA TYR A 154 -4.19 -6.31 0.58
C TYR A 154 -2.86 -6.98 0.23
N VAL A 155 -1.73 -6.46 0.72
CA VAL A 155 -0.41 -7.10 0.53
C VAL A 155 -0.44 -8.54 1.03
N ALA A 156 -0.90 -8.75 2.26
CA ALA A 156 -1.00 -10.08 2.86
C ALA A 156 -1.98 -11.01 2.13
N ALA A 157 -3.05 -10.44 1.57
CA ALA A 157 -4.00 -11.16 0.73
C ALA A 157 -3.44 -11.54 -0.66
N GLY A 158 -2.22 -11.10 -0.99
CA GLY A 158 -1.49 -11.47 -2.20
C GLY A 158 -1.71 -10.55 -3.38
N PHE A 159 -2.09 -9.30 -3.15
CA PHE A 159 -2.15 -8.27 -4.19
C PHE A 159 -0.84 -7.48 -4.22
N ASP A 160 -0.48 -6.98 -5.39
CA ASP A 160 0.49 -5.88 -5.49
C ASP A 160 -0.22 -4.58 -5.08
N VAL A 161 0.43 -3.79 -4.22
CA VAL A 161 -0.17 -2.63 -3.57
C VAL A 161 0.75 -1.42 -3.65
N ALA A 162 0.16 -0.24 -3.85
CA ALA A 162 0.83 1.03 -3.68
C ALA A 162 -0.01 2.00 -2.83
N ILE A 163 0.65 2.76 -1.95
CA ILE A 163 0.05 3.86 -1.21
C ILE A 163 0.08 5.11 -2.10
N VAL A 164 -1.05 5.79 -2.23
CA VAL A 164 -1.20 7.01 -3.01
C VAL A 164 -1.08 8.21 -2.09
N ASP A 165 -0.19 9.13 -2.42
CA ASP A 165 -0.04 10.46 -1.85
C ASP A 165 -0.59 11.48 -2.85
N ALA A 166 -1.82 11.91 -2.59
CA ALA A 166 -2.51 12.95 -3.32
C ALA A 166 -2.63 14.21 -2.46
N THR A 167 -2.90 15.35 -3.10
CA THR A 167 -3.11 16.60 -2.36
C THR A 167 -4.26 16.43 -1.36
N ASP A 168 -3.95 16.64 -0.08
CA ASP A 168 -4.86 16.54 1.06
C ASP A 168 -5.52 15.16 1.23
N HIS A 169 -4.94 14.09 0.69
CA HIS A 169 -5.54 12.75 0.79
C HIS A 169 -4.54 11.61 0.56
N VAL A 170 -4.69 10.55 1.35
CA VAL A 170 -3.97 9.28 1.18
C VAL A 170 -4.95 8.17 0.82
N ALA A 171 -4.57 7.33 -0.15
CA ALA A 171 -5.39 6.20 -0.59
C ALA A 171 -4.53 4.99 -0.95
N VAL A 172 -5.17 3.94 -1.46
CA VAL A 172 -4.50 2.70 -1.88
C VAL A 172 -4.83 2.39 -3.33
N LEU A 173 -3.83 1.91 -4.07
CA LEU A 173 -3.99 1.22 -5.35
C LEU A 173 -3.66 -0.26 -5.18
N ILE A 174 -4.44 -1.10 -5.84
CA ILE A 174 -4.13 -2.53 -5.99
C ILE A 174 -4.07 -2.90 -7.46
N TRP A 175 -3.13 -3.77 -7.83
CA TRP A 175 -3.09 -4.32 -9.18
C TRP A 175 -4.22 -5.35 -9.33
N LEU A 176 -5.23 -5.01 -10.14
CA LEU A 176 -6.37 -5.90 -10.38
C LEU A 176 -7.01 -5.62 -11.76
N PRO A 177 -6.29 -5.90 -12.86
CA PRO A 177 -6.69 -5.51 -14.21
C PRO A 177 -7.99 -6.15 -14.70
N GLU A 178 -8.40 -7.28 -14.13
CA GLU A 178 -9.63 -8.00 -14.49
C GLU A 178 -10.90 -7.49 -13.78
N PHE A 179 -10.78 -6.55 -12.82
CA PHE A 179 -11.91 -6.12 -12.01
C PHE A 179 -12.91 -5.26 -12.79
N PRO A 180 -14.11 -5.77 -13.15
CA PRO A 180 -14.91 -5.19 -14.23
C PRO A 180 -15.54 -3.82 -13.93
N ASN A 181 -15.55 -3.38 -12.66
CA ASN A 181 -16.34 -2.23 -12.21
C ASN A 181 -15.51 -1.00 -11.81
N ALA A 182 -14.21 -1.00 -12.10
CA ALA A 182 -13.40 0.20 -11.88
C ALA A 182 -13.79 1.31 -12.86
N ASN A 183 -13.85 2.56 -12.37
CA ASN A 183 -14.11 3.72 -13.23
C ASN A 183 -12.84 4.23 -13.93
N VAL A 184 -11.67 3.89 -13.41
CA VAL A 184 -10.35 4.19 -13.96
C VAL A 184 -9.43 3.00 -13.69
N TYR A 185 -8.64 2.62 -14.70
CA TYR A 185 -7.50 1.73 -14.55
C TYR A 185 -6.24 2.55 -14.76
N TRP A 186 -5.44 2.65 -13.71
CA TRP A 186 -4.23 3.46 -13.69
C TRP A 186 -3.06 2.69 -14.27
N ASP A 187 -2.28 3.41 -15.06
CA ASP A 187 -0.97 3.02 -15.56
C ASP A 187 0.07 3.74 -14.68
N LEU A 188 0.81 2.97 -13.88
CA LEU A 188 1.81 3.53 -12.97
C LEU A 188 3.17 3.55 -13.66
N PRO A 189 3.82 4.72 -13.76
CA PRO A 189 5.15 4.80 -14.35
C PRO A 189 6.14 3.84 -13.67
N ASN A 190 6.97 3.19 -14.49
CA ASN A 190 8.09 2.35 -14.07
C ASN A 190 7.72 1.08 -13.29
N ASP A 191 6.47 0.64 -13.30
CA ASP A 191 6.09 -0.65 -12.73
C ASP A 191 6.24 -1.83 -13.72
N GLY A 192 6.50 -1.53 -15.00
CA GLY A 192 6.74 -2.49 -16.07
C GLY A 192 5.48 -3.18 -16.62
N ARG A 193 4.29 -2.65 -16.33
CA ARG A 193 2.99 -3.18 -16.76
C ARG A 193 2.18 -2.15 -17.55
N ASP A 194 1.06 -2.59 -18.12
CA ASP A 194 0.07 -1.70 -18.73
C ASP A 194 -0.91 -1.16 -17.66
N ALA A 195 -1.92 -0.39 -18.06
CA ALA A 195 -2.99 0.04 -17.16
C ALA A 195 -3.71 -1.16 -16.51
N GLY A 196 -3.81 -1.16 -15.18
CA GLY A 196 -4.42 -2.26 -14.42
C GLY A 196 -4.55 -2.02 -12.92
N TRP A 197 -3.99 -0.92 -12.41
CA TRP A 197 -4.15 -0.51 -11.03
C TRP A 197 -5.52 0.10 -10.80
N ILE A 198 -6.22 -0.33 -9.76
CA ILE A 198 -7.54 0.21 -9.39
C ILE A 198 -7.48 0.87 -8.03
N TRP A 199 -8.29 1.93 -7.86
CA TRP A 199 -8.35 2.71 -6.63
C TRP A 199 -9.19 2.01 -5.54
N VAL A 200 -8.67 2.03 -4.32
CA VAL A 200 -9.32 1.51 -3.13
C VAL A 200 -9.57 2.67 -2.17
N GLU A 201 -10.80 3.16 -2.16
CA GLU A 201 -11.21 4.33 -1.35
C GLU A 201 -11.97 3.90 -0.08
N ALA A 202 -11.26 3.43 0.94
CA ALA A 202 -11.88 2.84 2.13
C ALA A 202 -12.37 3.87 3.17
N THR A 203 -12.02 5.16 3.03
CA THR A 203 -12.43 6.23 3.96
C THR A 203 -13.95 6.46 4.00
N GLY A 204 -14.63 6.22 2.87
CA GLY A 204 -16.08 6.29 2.78
C GLY A 204 -16.74 4.91 2.95
N SER A 205 -17.68 4.79 3.88
CA SER A 205 -18.38 3.54 4.23
C SER A 205 -19.22 2.91 3.11
N SER A 206 -19.40 3.59 1.98
CA SER A 206 -20.20 3.13 0.83
C SER A 206 -19.50 3.26 -0.51
N ASN A 207 -18.23 3.66 -0.52
CA ASN A 207 -17.47 3.79 -1.76
C ASN A 207 -17.25 2.39 -2.37
N PRO A 208 -17.55 2.19 -3.66
CA PRO A 208 -17.30 0.91 -4.30
C PRO A 208 -15.80 0.75 -4.60
N LEU A 209 -15.32 -0.49 -4.54
CA LEU A 209 -13.98 -0.83 -5.00
C LEU A 209 -13.78 -0.38 -6.46
N GLY A 210 -12.60 0.14 -6.79
CA GLY A 210 -12.25 0.60 -8.12
C GLY A 210 -12.80 1.99 -8.49
N TRP A 211 -13.44 2.69 -7.54
CA TRP A 211 -13.88 4.07 -7.75
C TRP A 211 -12.79 5.06 -7.36
N THR A 212 -12.17 5.70 -8.36
CA THR A 212 -11.35 6.88 -8.14
C THR A 212 -12.25 8.13 -7.99
N PRO A 213 -12.11 8.88 -6.87
CA PRO A 213 -12.79 10.15 -6.67
C PRO A 213 -12.53 11.13 -7.82
N PRO A 214 -13.54 11.92 -8.26
CA PRO A 214 -13.38 12.87 -9.37
C PRO A 214 -12.17 13.80 -9.26
N ASP A 215 -11.86 14.26 -8.05
CA ASP A 215 -10.78 15.21 -7.78
C ASP A 215 -9.39 14.61 -8.07
N TYR A 216 -9.25 13.28 -8.06
CA TYR A 216 -7.99 12.57 -8.31
C TYR A 216 -7.92 11.92 -9.70
N ARG A 217 -8.97 12.05 -10.52
CA ARG A 217 -9.05 11.39 -11.86
C ARG A 217 -8.09 11.96 -12.89
N SER A 218 -7.53 13.15 -12.67
CA SER A 218 -6.50 13.72 -13.54
C SER A 218 -5.09 13.18 -13.27
N GLY A 219 -4.91 12.33 -12.25
CA GLY A 219 -3.58 11.94 -11.79
C GLY A 219 -2.92 13.09 -11.02
N GLY A 220 -1.60 13.19 -11.11
CA GLY A 220 -0.82 14.22 -10.42
C GLY A 220 -0.52 13.93 -8.96
N TRP A 221 -0.76 12.70 -8.53
CA TRP A 221 -0.40 12.14 -7.23
C TRP A 221 0.82 11.20 -7.38
N THR A 222 1.44 10.87 -6.26
CA THR A 222 2.57 9.92 -6.20
C THR A 222 2.07 8.57 -5.69
N ALA A 223 2.59 7.47 -6.23
CA ALA A 223 2.32 6.13 -5.73
C ALA A 223 3.60 5.48 -5.21
N TYR A 224 3.55 4.99 -3.98
CA TYR A 224 4.65 4.30 -3.32
C TYR A 224 4.34 2.80 -3.23
N PRO A 225 5.04 1.92 -3.96
CA PRO A 225 4.84 0.48 -3.82
C PRO A 225 5.21 0.04 -2.40
N ILE A 226 4.44 -0.88 -1.84
CA ILE A 226 4.70 -1.47 -0.53
C ILE A 226 4.77 -2.99 -0.61
N GLY A 227 5.36 -3.62 0.42
CA GLY A 227 5.63 -5.06 0.44
C GLY A 227 6.86 -5.43 -0.39
N ASP A 228 6.79 -6.55 -1.12
CA ASP A 228 7.90 -7.04 -1.96
C ASP A 228 7.96 -6.35 -3.34
N LEU A 229 7.04 -5.42 -3.62
CA LEU A 229 6.96 -4.69 -4.87
C LEU A 229 7.97 -3.55 -4.91
N ALA A 230 8.66 -3.41 -6.04
CA ALA A 230 9.54 -2.28 -6.32
C ALA A 230 9.29 -1.75 -7.73
N PHE A 231 9.20 -0.42 -7.86
CA PHE A 231 9.20 0.24 -9.17
C PHE A 231 10.63 0.46 -9.64
N ALA A 232 10.83 0.40 -10.96
CA ALA A 232 12.10 0.77 -11.53
C ALA A 232 12.37 2.27 -11.27
N PRO A 233 13.64 2.66 -11.05
CA PRO A 233 13.97 4.07 -10.92
C PRO A 233 13.59 4.78 -12.22
N GLU A 234 13.08 6.01 -12.09
CA GLU A 234 12.89 6.92 -13.23
C GLU A 234 14.17 6.94 -14.07
N PRO A 235 14.08 6.85 -15.41
CA PRO A 235 15.24 7.00 -16.26
C PRO A 235 15.92 8.33 -15.91
N SER A 236 17.17 8.28 -15.49
CA SER A 236 17.93 9.49 -15.25
C SER A 236 17.91 10.33 -16.52
N GLN A 237 17.51 11.60 -16.41
CA GLN A 237 17.75 12.56 -17.49
C GLN A 237 19.22 12.44 -17.89
N PRO A 238 19.53 12.27 -19.19
CA PRO A 238 20.92 12.16 -19.62
C PRO A 238 21.65 13.38 -19.11
N THR A 239 22.80 13.13 -18.47
CA THR A 239 23.62 14.21 -17.95
C THR A 239 24.08 15.12 -19.10
N SER A 240 24.41 16.38 -18.81
CA SER A 240 24.93 17.31 -19.83
C SER A 240 26.09 16.71 -20.64
N ASP A 241 26.92 15.90 -19.97
CA ASP A 241 28.09 15.25 -20.55
C ASP A 241 27.70 14.13 -21.54
N GLU A 242 26.60 13.41 -21.27
CA GLU A 242 26.02 12.43 -22.18
C GLU A 242 25.37 13.11 -23.38
N MET A 243 24.66 14.23 -23.16
CA MET A 243 24.12 15.03 -24.26
C MET A 243 25.22 15.59 -25.17
N ASP A 244 26.32 16.11 -24.60
CA ASP A 244 27.46 16.60 -25.35
C ASP A 244 28.13 15.50 -26.18
N THR A 245 28.21 14.28 -25.63
CA THR A 245 28.73 13.11 -26.33
C THR A 245 27.84 12.72 -27.51
N VAL A 246 26.51 12.69 -27.32
CA VAL A 246 25.55 12.41 -28.39
C VAL A 246 25.63 13.47 -29.49
N MET A 247 25.69 14.75 -29.12
CA MET A 247 25.79 15.86 -30.06
C MET A 247 27.11 15.83 -30.85
N MET A 248 28.22 15.47 -30.21
CA MET A 248 29.51 15.28 -30.87
C MET A 248 29.45 14.13 -31.89
N VAL A 249 28.86 12.99 -31.54
CA VAL A 249 28.71 11.85 -32.44
C VAL A 249 27.85 12.22 -33.66
N VAL A 250 26.73 12.91 -33.45
CA VAL A 250 25.85 13.40 -34.53
C VAL A 250 26.61 14.37 -35.44
N ALA A 251 27.38 15.30 -34.88
CA ALA A 251 28.18 16.25 -35.65
C ALA A 251 29.26 15.55 -36.51
N ILE A 252 29.95 14.54 -35.96
CA ILE A 252 30.94 13.74 -36.68
C ILE A 252 30.29 12.99 -37.85
N ILE A 253 29.14 12.35 -37.63
CA ILE A 253 28.39 11.65 -38.68
C ILE A 253 28.01 12.64 -39.79
N PHE A 254 27.51 13.82 -39.43
CA PHE A 254 27.13 14.86 -40.39
C PHE A 254 28.33 15.34 -41.23
N LEU A 255 29.49 15.52 -40.59
CA LEU A 255 30.73 15.91 -41.26
C LEU A 255 31.23 14.82 -42.22
N ILE A 256 31.13 13.55 -41.84
CA ILE A 256 31.49 12.41 -42.70
C ILE A 256 30.57 12.38 -43.93
N ILE A 257 29.26 12.56 -43.75
CA ILE A 257 28.29 12.61 -44.85
C ILE A 257 28.61 13.78 -45.79
N LEU A 258 28.84 14.98 -45.26
CA LEU A 258 29.19 16.17 -46.05
C LEU A 258 30.51 16.00 -46.83
N ALA A 259 31.53 15.41 -46.20
CA ALA A 259 32.81 15.15 -46.84
C ALA A 259 32.68 14.15 -48.00
N ASN A 260 31.87 13.10 -47.84
CA ASN A 260 31.59 12.13 -48.89
C ASN A 260 30.77 12.73 -50.04
N LEU A 261 29.79 13.58 -49.75
CA LEU A 261 29.01 14.29 -50.77
C LEU A 261 29.85 15.29 -51.60
N ARG A 262 30.88 15.90 -51.00
CA ARG A 262 31.82 16.77 -51.72
C ARG A 262 32.82 16.02 -52.61
N ARG A 263 33.14 14.76 -52.28
CA ARG A 263 34.01 13.90 -53.13
C ARG A 263 33.28 13.26 -54.30
N ALA A 264 31.95 13.23 -54.28
CA ALA A 264 31.10 12.67 -55.33
C ALA A 264 30.69 13.69 -56.41
N ARG A 265 31.18 14.94 -56.34
CA ARG A 265 31.04 16.00 -57.35
C ARG A 265 32.39 16.28 -57.97
#